data_AF-A0A286ELB1-F1
#
_entry.id   AF-A0A286ELB1-F1
#
_cell.length_a   1.000
_cell.length_b   1.000
_cell.length_c   1.000
_cell.angle_alpha   90.00
_cell.angle_beta   90.00
_cell.angle_gamma   90.00
#
_symmetry.space_group_name_H-M   'P 1'
#
loop_
_entity.id
_entity.type
_entity.pdbx_description
1 polymer ?
#
loop_
_entity_poly.entity_id
_entity_poly.type
_entity_poly.pdbx_seq_one_letter_code
_entity_poly.pdbx_strand_id
1 'polypeptide(L)'
;MKTAELRTWIEDALTRQDRDARERGEVPANVTVEEIVDAVWGRLPLEIRRQSSRSQVQASLTMLTLRHAYAAPTDGTTDAPSEQAALDS
;
A
#
# COMPACT_ATOMS: atom_id res chain seq x y z
N MET A 1 22.82 0.03 -4.20
CA MET A 1 21.98 -0.22 -3.01
C MET A 1 21.35 -1.60 -3.11
N LYS A 2 21.21 -2.35 -2.01
CA LYS A 2 20.58 -3.67 -2.05
C LYS A 2 19.06 -3.51 -2.04
N THR A 3 18.33 -4.27 -2.86
CA THR A 3 16.85 -4.20 -2.95
C THR A 3 16.17 -4.42 -1.59
N ALA A 4 16.74 -5.27 -0.74
CA ALA A 4 16.24 -5.51 0.61
C ALA A 4 16.32 -4.27 1.52
N GLU A 5 17.35 -3.44 1.35
CA GLU A 5 17.55 -2.21 2.13
C GLU A 5 16.55 -1.13 1.70
N LEU A 6 16.34 -0.96 0.39
CA LEU A 6 15.30 -0.07 -0.14
C LEU A 6 13.92 -0.46 0.38
N ARG A 7 13.62 -1.77 0.41
CA ARG A 7 12.34 -2.29 0.90
C ARG A 7 12.10 -1.91 2.35
N THR A 8 13.08 -2.11 3.23
CA THR A 8 12.95 -1.75 4.66
C THR A 8 12.65 -0.26 4.84
N TRP A 9 13.32 0.60 4.07
CA TRP A 9 13.05 2.05 4.11
C TRP A 9 11.64 2.41 3.63
N ILE A 10 11.14 1.73 2.61
CA ILE A 10 9.77 1.92 2.10
C ILE A 10 8.74 1.46 3.14
N GLU A 11 8.94 0.30 3.76
CA GLU A 11 8.08 -0.21 4.84
C GLU A 11 8.03 0.75 6.04
N ASP A 12 9.18 1.30 6.45
CA ASP A 12 9.24 2.31 7.52
C ASP A 12 8.53 3.62 7.13
N ALA A 13 8.70 4.09 5.89
CA ALA A 13 8.04 5.29 5.39
C ALA A 13 6.50 5.15 5.37
N LEU A 14 5.99 3.99 4.94
CA LEU A 14 4.56 3.68 4.99
C LEU A 14 4.04 3.61 6.42
N THR A 15 4.75 2.92 7.32
CA THR A 15 4.36 2.80 8.73
C THR A 15 4.25 4.17 9.41
N ARG A 16 5.20 5.07 9.13
CA ARG A 16 5.15 6.45 9.61
C ARG A 16 3.99 7.22 9.00
N GLN A 17 3.73 7.05 7.71
CA GLN A 17 2.60 7.69 7.04
C GLN A 17 1.27 7.34 7.68
N ASP A 18 1.03 6.05 7.91
CA ASP A 18 -0.20 5.54 8.51
C ASP A 18 -0.35 6.03 9.94
N ARG A 19 0.75 6.08 10.70
CA ARG A 19 0.75 6.63 12.05
C ARG A 19 0.42 8.12 12.03
N ASP A 20 1.10 8.91 11.21
CA ASP A 20 0.89 10.36 11.12
C ASP A 20 -0.55 10.69 10.66
N ALA A 21 -1.10 9.93 9.69
CA ALA A 21 -2.48 10.08 9.24
C ALA A 21 -3.47 9.76 10.36
N ARG A 22 -3.25 8.67 11.11
CA ARG A 22 -4.06 8.32 12.29
C ARG A 22 -3.99 9.38 13.38
N GLU A 23 -2.80 9.93 13.65
CA GLU A 23 -2.60 11.01 14.63
C GLU A 23 -3.34 12.30 14.22
N ARG A 24 -3.46 12.57 12.91
CA ARG A 24 -4.23 13.70 12.38
C ARG A 24 -5.73 13.43 12.21
N GLY A 25 -6.20 12.21 12.48
CA GLY A 25 -7.58 11.79 12.22
C GLY A 25 -7.94 11.78 10.72
N GLU A 26 -6.93 11.72 9.85
CA GLU A 26 -7.11 11.65 8.40
C GLU A 26 -7.42 10.20 8.02
N VAL A 27 -8.54 9.99 7.31
CA VAL A 27 -8.81 8.75 6.58
C VAL A 27 -8.56 9.05 5.11
N PRO A 28 -7.43 8.58 4.54
CA PRO A 28 -7.13 8.84 3.14
C PRO A 28 -8.17 8.17 2.27
N ALA A 29 -9.00 8.95 1.58
CA ALA A 29 -9.96 8.45 0.59
C ALA A 29 -9.39 8.68 -0.82
N ASN A 30 -9.48 7.67 -1.68
CA ASN A 30 -9.04 7.73 -3.09
C ASN A 30 -7.55 8.06 -3.28
N VAL A 31 -6.67 7.49 -2.46
CA VAL A 31 -5.22 7.67 -2.63
C VAL A 31 -4.74 6.99 -3.92
N THR A 32 -4.07 7.76 -4.77
CA THR A 32 -3.45 7.25 -6.01
C THR A 32 -2.07 6.65 -5.75
N VAL A 33 -1.62 5.78 -6.67
CA VAL A 33 -0.27 5.21 -6.60
C VAL A 33 0.81 6.29 -6.63
N GLU A 34 0.60 7.36 -7.42
CA GLU A 34 1.54 8.47 -7.52
C GLU A 34 1.68 9.23 -6.20
N GLU A 35 0.56 9.50 -5.51
CA GLU A 35 0.58 10.14 -4.19
C GLU A 35 1.30 9.29 -3.14
N ILE A 36 1.15 7.96 -3.20
CA ILE A 36 1.89 7.05 -2.31
C ILE A 36 3.39 7.10 -2.63
N VAL A 37 3.75 7.03 -3.91
CA VAL A 37 5.15 7.08 -4.35
C VAL A 37 5.79 8.40 -3.92
N ASP A 38 5.10 9.52 -4.08
CA ASP A 38 5.62 10.85 -3.71
C ASP A 38 5.73 11.02 -2.19
N ALA A 39 4.77 10.54 -1.42
CA ALA A 39 4.82 10.59 0.03
C ALA A 39 5.95 9.70 0.60
N VAL A 40 6.11 8.49 0.05
CA VAL A 40 7.23 7.60 0.39
C VAL A 40 8.54 8.24 -0.01
N TRP A 41 8.66 8.74 -1.25
CA TRP A 41 9.87 9.40 -1.75
C TRP A 41 10.27 10.60 -0.89
N GLY A 42 9.31 11.42 -0.47
CA GLY A 42 9.54 12.57 0.40
C GLY A 42 10.12 12.21 1.77
N ARG A 43 9.79 11.01 2.29
CA ARG A 43 10.27 10.51 3.59
C ARG A 43 11.58 9.73 3.52
N LEU A 44 12.06 9.35 2.34
CA LEU A 44 13.32 8.63 2.20
C LEU A 44 14.53 9.54 2.53
N PRO A 45 15.56 9.03 3.25
CA PRO A 45 16.81 9.76 3.45
C PRO A 45 17.43 10.21 2.12
N LEU A 46 18.12 11.36 2.14
CA LEU A 46 18.66 11.96 0.93
C LEU A 46 19.67 11.02 0.23
N GLU A 47 20.44 10.29 1.03
CA GLU A 47 21.43 9.31 0.60
C GLU A 47 20.77 8.17 -0.20
N ILE A 48 19.59 7.71 0.26
CA ILE A 48 18.80 6.65 -0.38
C ILE A 48 18.19 7.16 -1.68
N ARG A 49 17.65 8.38 -1.69
CA ARG A 49 17.12 9.03 -2.89
C ARG A 49 18.17 9.25 -3.97
N ARG A 50 19.41 9.56 -3.59
CA ARG A 50 20.54 9.71 -4.54
C ARG A 50 20.98 8.40 -5.18
N GLN A 51 20.67 7.27 -4.54
CA GLN A 51 21.07 5.93 -4.98
C GLN A 51 19.93 5.14 -5.64
N SER A 52 18.73 5.74 -5.72
CA SER A 52 17.52 5.08 -6.19
C SER A 52 16.77 5.94 -7.19
N SER A 53 15.81 5.36 -7.89
CA SER A 53 14.86 6.08 -8.74
C SER A 53 13.41 5.94 -8.23
N ARG A 54 12.53 6.87 -8.63
CA ARG A 54 11.09 6.75 -8.37
C ARG A 54 10.52 5.44 -8.92
N SER A 55 10.97 4.99 -10.08
CA SER A 55 10.55 3.72 -10.67
C SER A 55 10.95 2.51 -9.82
N GLN A 56 12.12 2.55 -9.16
CA GLN A 56 12.53 1.49 -8.22
C GLN A 56 11.67 1.48 -6.96
N VAL A 57 11.27 2.65 -6.47
CA VAL A 57 10.33 2.78 -5.34
C VAL A 57 8.96 2.24 -5.72
N GLN A 58 8.43 2.63 -6.88
CA GLN A 58 7.16 2.12 -7.40
C GLN A 58 7.19 0.60 -7.56
N ALA A 59 8.22 0.03 -8.19
CA ALA A 59 8.36 -1.42 -8.36
C ALA A 59 8.44 -2.15 -7.00
N SER A 60 9.14 -1.57 -6.03
CA SER A 60 9.23 -2.14 -4.67
C SER A 60 7.89 -2.09 -3.93
N LEU A 61 7.14 -0.98 -4.07
CA LEU A 61 5.78 -0.85 -3.55
C LEU A 61 4.83 -1.88 -4.17
N THR A 62 4.86 -2.06 -5.49
CA THR A 62 4.06 -3.08 -6.18
C THR A 62 4.36 -4.47 -5.63
N MET A 63 5.63 -4.83 -5.46
CA MET A 63 6.02 -6.13 -4.91
C MET A 63 5.58 -6.32 -3.45
N LEU A 64 5.62 -5.26 -2.64
CA LEU A 64 5.10 -5.29 -1.27
C LEU A 64 3.59 -5.54 -1.26
N THR A 65 2.82 -4.76 -2.04
CA THR A 65 1.37 -4.92 -2.14
C THR A 65 0.98 -6.31 -2.61
N LEU A 66 1.64 -6.83 -3.66
CA LEU A 66 1.40 -8.19 -4.15
C LEU A 66 1.70 -9.22 -3.05
N ARG A 67 2.83 -9.11 -2.36
CA ARG A 67 3.17 -10.02 -1.27
C ARG A 67 2.14 -9.99 -0.15
N HIS A 68 1.64 -8.82 0.22
CA HIS A 68 0.57 -8.69 1.22
C HIS A 68 -0.74 -9.30 0.75
N ALA A 69 -1.12 -9.12 -0.52
CA ALA A 69 -2.32 -9.74 -1.09
C ALA A 69 -2.26 -11.27 -1.09
N TYR A 70 -1.08 -11.86 -1.35
CA TYR A 70 -0.89 -13.32 -1.28
C TYR A 70 -0.72 -13.86 0.14
N ALA A 71 -0.33 -13.02 1.11
CA ALA A 71 -0.12 -13.40 2.51
C ALA A 71 -1.36 -13.20 3.38
N ALA A 72 -2.33 -12.40 2.94
CA ALA A 72 -3.63 -12.30 3.60
C ALA A 72 -4.36 -13.66 3.45
N PRO A 73 -4.79 -14.30 4.56
CA PRO A 73 -5.67 -15.45 4.44
C PRO A 73 -6.95 -15.01 3.74
N THR A 74 -7.40 -15.82 2.78
CA THR A 74 -8.66 -15.69 2.04
C THR A 74 -9.87 -15.95 2.96
N ASP A 75 -9.94 -15.33 4.13
CA ASP A 75 -11.08 -15.50 5.04
C ASP A 75 -11.98 -14.27 4.97
N GLY A 76 -13.15 -14.45 4.34
CA GLY A 76 -14.32 -13.61 4.62
C GLY A 76 -14.85 -12.73 3.49
N THR A 77 -14.95 -13.22 2.25
CA THR A 77 -15.96 -12.67 1.31
C THR A 77 -16.75 -13.80 0.69
N THR A 78 -17.67 -14.34 1.50
CA THR A 78 -18.90 -14.94 0.96
C THR A 78 -19.73 -13.81 0.37
N ASP A 79 -19.53 -13.52 -0.91
CA ASP A 79 -20.58 -12.93 -1.73
C ASP A 79 -21.47 -14.09 -2.19
N ALA A 80 -22.40 -14.48 -1.32
CA ALA A 80 -23.47 -15.38 -1.72
C ALA A 80 -24.44 -14.55 -2.57
N PRO A 81 -24.73 -14.91 -3.84
CA PRO A 81 -25.82 -14.30 -4.57
C PRO A 81 -27.09 -14.61 -3.78
N SER A 82 -27.67 -13.58 -3.16
CA SER A 82 -28.96 -13.69 -2.51
C SER A 82 -29.99 -13.98 -3.58
N GLU A 83 -30.40 -15.25 -3.65
CA GLU A 83 -31.67 -15.67 -4.23
C GLU A 83 -32.78 -14.83 -3.59
N GLN A 84 -33.25 -13.81 -4.30
CA GLN A 84 -34.60 -13.30 -4.10
C GLN A 84 -35.51 -14.06 -5.07
N ALA A 85 -36.10 -15.12 -4.50
CA ALA A 85 -37.33 -15.70 -4.97
C ALA A 85 -38.38 -14.59 -5.16
N ALA A 86 -38.78 -14.35 -6.40
CA ALA A 86 -40.09 -13.82 -6.73
C ALA A 86 -40.95 -14.99 -7.19
N LEU A 87 -41.55 -15.66 -6.20
CA LEU A 87 -42.68 -16.55 -6.39
C LEU A 87 -43.94 -15.71 -6.68
N ASP A 88 -44.74 -16.17 -7.63
CA ASP A 88 -46.18 -15.95 -7.82
C ASP A 88 -46.75 -14.51 -7.92
N SER A 89 -47.20 -14.16 -9.14
CA SER A 89 -48.56 -13.65 -9.42
C SER A 89 -48.91 -13.79 -10.91
#